data_AF-A0A7J7ZFH4-F1
#
_entry.id   AF-A0A7J7ZFH4-F1
#
_cell.length_a   1.000
_cell.length_b   1.000
_cell.length_c   1.000
_cell.angle_alpha   90.00
_cell.angle_beta   90.00
_cell.angle_gamma   90.00
#
_symmetry.space_group_name_H-M   'P 1'
#
loop_
_entity.id
_entity.type
_entity.pdbx_description
1 polymer ?
#
loop_
_entity_poly.entity_id
_entity_poly.type
_entity_poly.pdbx_seq_one_letter_code
_entity_poly.pdbx_strand_id
1 'polypeptide(L)'
;MIGSRKESAPQVLLPEEEKIIVEETKSNGQTVIEEKSLVDTVYALKDEVQELRQDNKKMKKSLEEEQRARKDLEKLVRKVLKNMNDPSWDETNL
;
A
#
# COMPACT_ATOMS: atom_id res chain seq x y z
N MET A 1 20.06 -46.37 -36.55
CA MET A 1 19.37 -46.79 -35.32
C MET A 1 18.39 -45.71 -34.91
N ILE A 2 17.19 -46.14 -34.60
CA ILE A 2 15.99 -45.33 -34.37
C ILE A 2 16.07 -44.78 -32.94
N GLY A 3 15.87 -43.47 -32.78
CA GLY A 3 15.85 -42.80 -31.47
C GLY A 3 14.71 -41.77 -31.45
N SER A 4 13.49 -42.31 -31.44
CA SER A 4 12.19 -41.71 -31.12
C SER A 4 12.11 -40.18 -31.06
N ARG A 5 11.53 -39.58 -32.11
CA ARG A 5 10.77 -38.33 -31.95
C ARG A 5 9.69 -38.61 -30.92
N LYS A 6 9.83 -38.08 -29.71
CA LYS A 6 8.75 -38.10 -28.71
C LYS A 6 7.53 -37.46 -29.38
N GLU A 7 6.50 -38.26 -29.55
CA GLU A 7 5.18 -37.81 -29.97
C GLU A 7 4.80 -36.58 -29.14
N SER A 8 4.65 -35.45 -29.83
CA SER A 8 4.12 -34.23 -29.26
C SER A 8 2.64 -34.42 -28.99
N ALA A 9 2.32 -35.14 -27.91
CA ALA A 9 1.02 -35.03 -27.27
C ALA A 9 0.82 -33.56 -26.88
N PRO A 10 -0.40 -32.99 -27.02
CA PRO A 10 -0.68 -31.66 -26.52
C PRO A 10 -0.25 -31.58 -25.04
N GLN A 11 0.65 -30.66 -24.71
CA GLN A 11 1.03 -30.44 -23.32
C GLN A 11 -0.22 -29.95 -22.58
N VAL A 12 -0.75 -30.77 -21.68
CA VAL A 12 -1.88 -30.39 -20.84
C VAL A 12 -1.30 -29.71 -19.61
N LEU A 13 -1.50 -28.40 -19.51
CA LEU A 13 -1.14 -27.63 -18.33
C LEU A 13 -2.22 -27.82 -17.26
N LEU A 14 -1.83 -28.40 -16.12
CA LEU A 14 -2.69 -28.59 -14.97
C LEU A 14 -2.31 -27.52 -13.93
N PRO A 15 -3.18 -26.52 -13.67
CA PRO A 15 -2.84 -25.41 -12.77
C PRO A 15 -2.40 -25.84 -11.37
N GLU A 16 -2.89 -26.99 -10.90
CA GLU A 16 -2.55 -27.59 -9.61
C GLU A 16 -1.12 -28.13 -9.54
N GLU A 17 -0.53 -28.45 -10.69
CA GLU A 17 0.85 -28.97 -10.83
C GLU A 17 1.86 -27.88 -11.18
N GLU A 18 1.39 -26.66 -11.49
CA GLU A 18 2.24 -25.55 -11.87
C GLU A 18 2.94 -24.91 -10.67
N LYS A 19 4.20 -24.53 -10.88
CA LYS A 19 5.04 -23.85 -9.89
C LYS A 19 5.61 -22.57 -10.46
N ILE A 20 5.87 -21.61 -9.58
CA ILE A 20 6.41 -20.29 -9.91
C ILE A 20 7.58 -19.96 -8.98
N ILE A 21 8.60 -19.28 -9.52
CA ILE A 21 9.69 -18.72 -8.73
C ILE A 21 9.21 -17.40 -8.14
N VAL A 22 9.18 -17.33 -6.81
CA VAL A 22 8.80 -16.15 -6.03
C VAL A 22 10.05 -15.55 -5.40
N GLU A 23 10.24 -14.25 -5.58
CA GLU A 23 11.28 -13.48 -4.91
C GLU A 23 10.64 -12.64 -3.79
N GLU A 24 10.95 -12.98 -2.54
CA GLU A 24 10.49 -12.26 -1.36
C GLU A 24 11.64 -11.48 -0.73
N THR A 25 11.41 -10.21 -0.40
CA THR A 25 12.34 -9.41 0.39
C THR A 25 11.85 -9.37 1.84
N LYS A 26 12.63 -9.97 2.74
CA LYS A 26 12.34 -9.99 4.17
C LYS A 26 12.55 -8.61 4.79
N SER A 27 11.98 -8.38 5.97
CA SER A 27 12.08 -7.11 6.71
C SER A 27 13.51 -6.73 7.10
N ASN A 28 14.43 -7.69 7.15
CA ASN A 28 15.86 -7.46 7.36
C ASN A 28 16.62 -7.08 6.07
N GLY A 29 15.92 -6.88 4.95
CA GLY A 29 16.49 -6.55 3.64
C GLY A 29 17.05 -7.74 2.88
N GLN A 30 16.93 -8.97 3.40
CA GLN A 30 17.37 -10.18 2.71
C GLN A 30 16.37 -10.59 1.64
N THR A 31 16.85 -10.80 0.41
CA THR A 31 16.07 -11.38 -0.68
C THR A 31 16.15 -12.90 -0.66
N VAL A 32 15.02 -13.58 -0.75
CA VAL A 32 14.88 -15.04 -0.78
C VAL A 32 14.12 -15.44 -2.05
N ILE A 33 14.68 -16.40 -2.78
CA ILE A 33 14.10 -16.91 -4.03
C ILE A 33 13.66 -18.35 -3.79
N GLU A 34 12.37 -18.63 -3.98
CA GLU A 34 11.77 -19.94 -3.71
C GLU A 34 10.83 -20.36 -4.84
N GLU A 35 10.73 -21.67 -5.09
CA GLU A 35 9.73 -22.22 -6.00
C GLU A 35 8.48 -22.62 -5.21
N LYS A 36 7.34 -21.96 -5.47
CA LYS A 36 6.05 -22.17 -4.80
C LYS A 36 5.00 -22.66 -5.79
N SER A 37 3.94 -23.30 -5.29
CA SER A 37 2.75 -23.61 -6.10
C SER A 37 2.16 -22.33 -6.67
N LEU A 38 1.77 -22.36 -7.95
CA LEU A 38 1.11 -21.22 -8.59
C LEU A 38 -0.19 -20.87 -7.87
N VAL A 39 -0.98 -21.88 -7.50
CA VAL A 39 -2.27 -21.69 -6.82
C VAL A 39 -2.06 -21.00 -5.47
N ASP A 40 -1.14 -21.50 -4.65
CA ASP A 40 -0.85 -20.92 -3.33
C ASP A 40 -0.36 -19.48 -3.46
N THR A 41 0.51 -19.21 -4.44
CA THR A 41 1.03 -17.88 -4.72
C THR A 41 -0.08 -16.90 -5.12
N VAL A 42 -1.03 -17.34 -5.96
CA VAL A 42 -2.18 -16.51 -6.36
C VAL A 42 -3.08 -16.17 -5.17
N TYR A 43 -3.33 -17.13 -4.27
CA TYR A 43 -4.12 -16.87 -3.07
C TYR A 43 -3.40 -15.94 -2.08
N ALA A 44 -2.11 -16.15 -1.85
CA ALA A 44 -1.30 -15.26 -1.01
C ALA A 44 -1.31 -13.82 -1.55
N LEU A 45 -1.07 -13.64 -2.85
CA LEU A 45 -1.12 -12.32 -3.50
C LEU A 45 -2.50 -11.67 -3.41
N LYS A 46 -3.58 -12.46 -3.55
CA LYS A 46 -4.95 -11.95 -3.42
C LYS A 46 -5.18 -11.38 -2.01
N ASP A 47 -4.73 -12.08 -0.98
CA ASP A 47 -4.89 -11.67 0.41
C ASP A 47 -4.04 -10.43 0.72
N GLU A 48 -2.77 -10.41 0.28
CA GLU A 48 -1.88 -9.24 0.41
C GLU A 48 -2.47 -8.00 -0.26
N VAL A 49 -3.01 -8.13 -1.48
CA VAL A 49 -3.68 -7.03 -2.19
C VAL A 49 -4.90 -6.55 -1.41
N GLN A 50 -5.67 -7.47 -0.81
CA GLN A 50 -6.83 -7.11 -0.01
C GLN A 50 -6.43 -6.31 1.24
N GLU A 51 -5.39 -6.73 1.95
CA GLU A 51 -4.83 -6.01 3.10
C GLU A 51 -4.30 -4.62 2.70
N LEU A 52 -3.48 -4.55 1.64
CA LEU A 52 -2.96 -3.28 1.12
C LEU A 52 -4.07 -2.30 0.73
N ARG A 53 -5.18 -2.79 0.18
CA ARG A 53 -6.35 -1.95 -0.13
C ARG A 53 -7.03 -1.44 1.14
N GLN A 54 -7.12 -2.26 2.18
CA GLN A 54 -7.68 -1.85 3.46
C GLN A 54 -6.82 -0.79 4.13
N ASP A 55 -5.51 -0.97 4.15
CA ASP A 55 -4.58 -0.01 4.76
C ASP A 55 -4.52 1.29 3.99
N ASN A 56 -4.55 1.26 2.65
CA ASN A 56 -4.71 2.47 1.84
C ASN A 56 -5.98 3.25 2.18
N LYS A 57 -7.09 2.55 2.45
CA LYS A 57 -8.35 3.20 2.88
C LYS A 57 -8.19 3.89 4.24
N LYS A 58 -7.51 3.24 5.20
CA LYS A 58 -7.22 3.83 6.52
C LYS A 58 -6.30 5.04 6.37
N MET A 59 -5.19 4.91 5.64
CA MET A 59 -4.23 6.00 5.39
C MET A 59 -4.90 7.21 4.74
N LYS A 60 -5.75 6.99 3.73
CA LYS A 60 -6.51 8.08 3.09
C LYS A 60 -7.41 8.82 4.09
N LYS A 61 -8.12 8.09 4.96
CA LYS A 61 -8.97 8.68 5.99
C LYS A 61 -8.15 9.53 6.97
N SER A 62 -7.03 9.01 7.47
CA SER A 62 -6.15 9.75 8.37
C SER A 62 -5.57 11.01 7.72
N LEU A 63 -5.21 10.95 6.43
CA LEU A 63 -4.74 12.11 5.69
C LEU A 63 -5.82 13.20 5.55
N GLU A 64 -7.07 12.81 5.29
CA GLU A 64 -8.19 13.76 5.20
C GLU A 64 -8.47 14.44 6.55
N GLU A 65 -8.37 13.70 7.66
CA GLU A 65 -8.51 14.23 9.02
C GLU A 65 -7.39 15.22 9.35
N GLU A 66 -6.13 14.87 9.07
CA GLU A 66 -4.97 15.73 9.28
C GLU A 66 -5.08 17.02 8.45
N GLN A 67 -5.49 16.92 7.18
CA GLN A 67 -5.71 18.09 6.33
C GLN A 67 -6.81 19.00 6.86
N ARG A 68 -7.87 18.46 7.46
CA ARG A 68 -8.93 19.25 8.10
C ARG A 68 -8.40 19.96 9.33
N ALA A 69 -7.71 19.24 10.23
CA ALA A 69 -7.11 19.81 11.43
C ALA A 69 -6.13 20.95 11.08
N ARG A 70 -5.28 20.74 10.08
CA ARG A 70 -4.37 21.77 9.56
C ARG A 70 -5.12 23.01 9.08
N LYS A 71 -6.17 22.87 8.27
CA LYS A 71 -6.96 24.01 7.77
C LYS A 71 -7.62 24.80 8.90
N ASP A 72 -8.10 24.12 9.94
CA ASP A 72 -8.74 24.79 11.07
C ASP A 72 -7.71 25.52 11.94
N LEU A 73 -6.52 24.94 12.11
CA LEU A 73 -5.39 25.62 12.74
C LEU A 73 -4.95 26.86 11.95
N GLU A 74 -4.83 26.75 10.62
CA GLU A 74 -4.49 27.88 9.75
C GLU A 74 -5.51 29.04 9.88
N LYS A 75 -6.80 28.75 10.00
CA LYS A 75 -7.83 29.77 10.27
C LYS A 75 -7.64 30.43 11.63
N LEU A 76 -7.35 29.65 12.67
CA LEU A 76 -7.14 30.18 14.03
C LEU A 76 -5.92 31.11 14.06
N VAL A 77 -4.80 30.68 13.48
CA VAL A 77 -3.58 31.49 13.37
C VAL A 77 -3.86 32.81 12.64
N ARG A 78 -4.58 32.77 11.51
CA ARG A 78 -4.98 34.00 10.79
C ARG A 78 -5.85 34.93 11.66
N LYS A 79 -6.76 34.38 12.46
CA LYS A 79 -7.62 35.17 13.36
C LYS A 79 -6.78 35.83 14.46
N VAL A 80 -5.86 35.09 15.08
CA VAL A 80 -4.95 35.64 16.10
C VAL A 80 -4.10 36.77 15.52
N LEU A 81 -3.47 36.55 14.36
CA LEU A 81 -2.66 37.58 13.70
C LEU A 81 -3.47 38.83 13.34
N LYS A 82 -4.72 38.65 12.89
CA LYS A 82 -5.61 39.79 12.60
C LYS A 82 -5.96 40.57 13.86
N ASN A 83 -6.26 39.88 14.96
CA ASN A 83 -6.61 40.49 16.24
C ASN A 83 -5.42 41.23 16.88
N MET A 84 -4.20 40.69 16.79
CA MET A 84 -2.99 41.36 17.27
C MET A 84 -2.67 42.65 16.52
N ASN A 85 -3.18 42.79 15.29
CA ASN A 85 -2.97 43.95 14.44
C ASN A 85 -4.16 44.94 14.48
N ASP A 86 -5.09 44.74 15.43
CA ASP A 86 -6.25 45.60 15.68
C ASP A 86 -5.93 46.60 16.82
N PRO A 87 -5.81 47.91 16.54
CA PRO A 87 -5.50 48.91 17.55
C PRO A 87 -6.49 48.96 18.72
N SER A 88 -7.73 48.45 18.55
CA SER A 88 -8.72 48.43 19.64
C SER A 88 -8.42 47.42 20.75
N TRP A 89 -7.50 46.47 20.52
CA TRP A 89 -7.09 45.48 21.53
C TRP A 89 -6.14 46.04 22.60
N ASP A 90 -5.41 47.11 22.29
CA ASP A 90 -4.50 47.77 23.26
C ASP A 90 -5.27 48.63 24.29
N GLU A 91 -6.44 49.19 23.93
CA GLU A 91 -7.22 50.03 24.84
C GLU A 91 -8.07 49.24 25.86
N THR A 92 -8.27 47.93 25.66
CA THR A 92 -9.10 47.09 26.54
C THR A 92 -8.32 46.22 27.53
N ASN A 93 -6.99 46.29 27.52
CA ASN A 93 -6.10 45.52 28.43
C ASN A 93 -5.30 46.41 29.41
N LEU A 94 -5.73 47.66 29.66
CA LEU A 94 -5.14 48.56 30.66
C LEU A 94 -6.05 48.77 31.88
#